data_AF-W1P4A2-F1
#
_entry.id   AF-W1P4A2-F1
#
_cell.length_a   1.000
_cell.length_b   1.000
_cell.length_c   1.000
_cell.angle_alpha   90.00
_cell.angle_beta   90.00
_cell.angle_gamma   90.00
#
_symmetry.space_group_name_H-M   'P 1'
#
loop_
_entity.id
_entity.type
_entity.pdbx_description
1 polymer ?
#
loop_
_entity_poly.entity_id
_entity_poly.type
_entity_poly.pdbx_seq_one_letter_code
_entity_poly.pdbx_strand_id
1 'polypeptide(L)'
;MYDAGDHMKFGFPMAFTATVLLWTILEYGDQMKAAQHLAPALDALKWITDYLVNAHPSENVLYIQVGNPKDDHACWERPEDMKEKRPLTQVNTSTLGTEVAAETAAALASASLVFKSSDSA
;
A
#
# COMPACT_ATOMS: atom_id res chain seq x y z
N MET A 1 4.74 -2.15 -5.76
CA MET A 1 3.46 -2.81 -6.09
C MET A 1 2.68 -1.89 -7.00
N TYR A 2 2.26 -2.41 -8.15
CA TYR A 2 1.22 -1.83 -9.00
C TYR A 2 -0.11 -2.51 -8.67
N ASP A 3 -1.22 -1.89 -9.06
CA ASP A 3 -2.55 -2.36 -8.69
C ASP A 3 -2.89 -3.72 -9.31
N ALA A 4 -2.68 -3.85 -10.63
CA ALA A 4 -3.04 -5.05 -11.36
C ALA A 4 -2.04 -5.36 -12.50
N GLY A 5 -2.53 -5.52 -13.72
CA GLY A 5 -1.72 -5.63 -14.94
C GLY A 5 -1.35 -4.29 -15.56
N ASP A 6 -1.72 -3.19 -14.90
CA ASP A 6 -1.35 -1.82 -15.23
C ASP A 6 -0.15 -1.36 -14.39
N HIS A 7 0.25 -0.11 -14.53
CA HIS A 7 1.30 0.49 -13.71
C HIS A 7 0.75 1.54 -12.75
N MET A 8 -0.56 1.61 -12.55
CA MET A 8 -1.16 2.52 -11.59
C MET A 8 -0.80 2.13 -10.16
N LYS A 9 -0.65 3.13 -9.31
CA LYS A 9 -0.60 2.93 -7.85
C LYS A 9 -1.87 3.49 -7.26
N PHE A 10 -2.91 2.66 -7.15
CA PHE A 10 -4.14 3.02 -6.47
C PHE A 10 -4.00 2.74 -4.98
N GLY A 11 -4.02 3.80 -4.16
CA GLY A 11 -3.77 3.70 -2.72
C GLY A 11 -4.85 2.94 -1.96
N PHE A 12 -6.11 3.04 -2.38
CA PHE A 12 -7.23 2.39 -1.68
C PHE A 12 -7.18 0.85 -1.73
N PRO A 13 -7.16 0.19 -2.90
CA PRO A 13 -7.01 -1.27 -2.97
C PRO A 13 -5.66 -1.76 -2.44
N MET A 14 -4.59 -0.96 -2.55
CA MET A 14 -3.29 -1.29 -1.96
C MET A 14 -3.34 -1.32 -0.42
N ALA A 15 -3.96 -0.32 0.20
CA ALA A 15 -4.17 -0.28 1.65
C ALA A 15 -5.05 -1.45 2.11
N PHE A 16 -6.17 -1.71 1.42
CA PHE A 16 -7.03 -2.85 1.70
C PHE A 16 -6.27 -4.19 1.63
N THR A 17 -5.44 -4.37 0.60
CA THR A 17 -4.60 -5.56 0.45
C THR A 17 -3.66 -5.73 1.65
N ALA A 18 -3.02 -4.64 2.08
CA ALA A 18 -2.17 -4.66 3.27
C ALA A 18 -2.96 -5.03 4.52
N THR A 19 -4.11 -4.39 4.78
CA THR A 19 -4.98 -4.68 5.93
C THR A 19 -5.33 -6.17 6.00
N VAL A 20 -5.83 -6.76 4.90
CA VAL A 20 -6.27 -8.16 4.87
C VAL A 20 -5.08 -9.12 5.09
N LEU A 21 -3.95 -8.88 4.44
CA LEU A 21 -2.77 -9.74 4.58
C LEU A 21 -2.15 -9.63 5.99
N LEU A 22 -2.09 -8.43 6.56
CA LEU A 22 -1.64 -8.21 7.94
C LEU A 22 -2.56 -8.89 8.95
N TRP A 23 -3.88 -8.77 8.76
CA TRP A 23 -4.84 -9.49 9.60
C TRP A 23 -4.65 -11.01 9.48
N THR A 24 -4.41 -11.52 8.28
CA THR A 24 -4.11 -12.94 8.07
C THR A 24 -2.88 -13.39 8.85
N ILE A 25 -1.85 -12.55 8.97
CA ILE A 25 -0.66 -12.84 9.81
C ILE A 25 -1.01 -12.83 11.30
N LEU A 26 -1.86 -11.90 11.76
CA LEU A 26 -2.30 -11.88 13.17
C LEU A 26 -3.04 -13.15 13.56
N GLU A 27 -3.86 -13.70 12.66
CA GLU A 27 -4.64 -14.93 12.92
C GLU A 27 -3.86 -16.22 12.66
N TYR A 28 -3.01 -16.24 11.63
CA TYR A 28 -2.41 -17.46 11.08
C TYR A 28 -0.88 -17.40 10.93
N GLY A 29 -0.21 -16.48 11.64
CA GLY A 29 1.23 -16.28 11.56
C GLY A 29 2.06 -17.53 11.88
N ASP A 30 1.64 -18.33 12.86
CA ASP A 30 2.32 -19.57 13.24
C ASP A 30 2.26 -20.63 12.12
N GLN A 31 1.12 -20.74 11.43
CA GLN A 31 0.93 -21.64 10.28
C GLN A 31 1.74 -21.15 9.08
N MET A 32 1.76 -19.84 8.82
CA MET A 32 2.63 -19.27 7.78
C MET A 32 4.11 -19.50 8.09
N LYS A 33 4.50 -19.44 9.37
CA LYS A 33 5.87 -19.74 9.82
C LYS A 33 6.21 -21.21 9.61
N ALA A 34 5.31 -22.12 9.97
CA ALA A 34 5.46 -23.55 9.74
C ALA A 34 5.57 -23.88 8.24
N ALA A 35 4.84 -23.15 7.39
CA ALA A 35 4.90 -23.25 5.93
C ALA A 35 6.06 -22.46 5.29
N GLN A 36 6.96 -21.84 6.08
CA GLN A 36 8.10 -21.07 5.60
C GLN A 36 7.75 -19.84 4.73
N HIS A 37 6.54 -19.30 4.86
CA HIS A 37 6.06 -18.14 4.10
C HIS A 37 5.94 -16.87 4.94
N LEU A 38 6.05 -16.94 6.27
CA LEU A 38 5.91 -15.75 7.13
C LEU A 38 6.94 -14.66 6.81
N ALA A 39 8.23 -15.01 6.68
CA ALA A 39 9.27 -14.01 6.43
C ALA A 39 9.10 -13.28 5.07
N PRO A 40 8.88 -13.98 3.94
CA PRO A 40 8.54 -13.31 2.68
C PRO A 40 7.26 -12.46 2.75
N ALA A 41 6.24 -12.91 3.49
CA ALA A 41 5.01 -12.13 3.66
C ALA A 41 5.26 -10.82 4.42
N LEU A 42 6.05 -10.87 5.50
CA LEU A 42 6.45 -9.68 6.26
C LEU A 42 7.26 -8.69 5.41
N ASP A 43 8.20 -9.18 4.59
CA ASP A 43 8.99 -8.34 3.68
C ASP A 43 8.11 -7.63 2.64
N ALA A 44 7.21 -8.37 1.99
CA ALA A 44 6.26 -7.80 1.03
C ALA A 44 5.33 -6.76 1.67
N LEU A 45 4.84 -7.02 2.88
CA LEU A 45 3.98 -6.10 3.62
C LEU A 45 4.73 -4.86 4.08
N LYS A 46 6.00 -4.99 4.49
CA LYS A 46 6.84 -3.86 4.84
C LYS A 46 7.03 -2.92 3.64
N TRP A 47 7.22 -3.47 2.44
CA TRP A 47 7.27 -2.65 1.22
C TRP A 47 5.99 -1.81 1.02
N ILE A 48 4.82 -2.41 1.23
CA ILE A 48 3.54 -1.71 1.08
C ILE A 48 3.37 -0.65 2.17
N THR A 49 3.64 -0.98 3.44
CA THR A 49 3.45 -0.05 4.56
C THR A 49 4.46 1.11 4.51
N ASP A 50 5.70 0.85 4.12
CA ASP A 50 6.70 1.92 3.92
C ASP A 50 6.26 2.88 2.80
N TYR A 51 5.61 2.37 1.74
CA TYR A 51 4.99 3.23 0.73
C TYR A 51 3.83 4.06 1.31
N LEU A 52 2.93 3.46 2.11
CA LEU A 52 1.80 4.18 2.72
C LEU A 52 2.26 5.26 3.71
N VAL A 53 3.32 5.01 4.48
CA VAL A 53 3.96 6.03 5.34
C VAL A 53 4.49 7.19 4.48
N ASN A 54 5.21 6.90 3.41
CA ASN A 54 5.72 7.93 2.50
C ASN A 54 4.61 8.69 1.75
N ALA A 55 3.46 8.04 1.52
CA ALA A 55 2.28 8.66 0.94
C ALA A 55 1.60 9.66 1.91
N HIS A 56 1.91 9.59 3.20
CA HIS A 56 1.45 10.51 4.24
C HIS A 56 2.61 11.38 4.78
N PRO A 57 3.12 12.36 4.00
CA PRO A 57 4.33 13.09 4.37
C PRO A 57 4.14 14.09 5.52
N SER A 58 2.91 14.49 5.79
CA SER A 58 2.55 15.46 6.82
C SER A 58 1.10 15.30 7.22
N GLU A 59 0.74 15.83 8.40
CA GLU A 59 -0.63 15.84 8.89
C GLU A 59 -1.62 16.34 7.81
N ASN A 60 -2.76 15.65 7.72
CA ASN A 60 -3.86 15.97 6.80
C ASN A 60 -3.49 16.02 5.30
N VAL A 61 -2.41 15.37 4.87
CA VAL A 61 -2.06 15.19 3.46
C VAL A 61 -1.81 13.71 3.19
N LEU A 62 -2.57 13.10 2.29
CA LEU A 62 -2.37 11.72 1.87
C LEU A 62 -2.40 11.62 0.34
N TYR A 63 -1.31 11.13 -0.25
CA TYR A 63 -1.24 10.79 -1.67
C TYR A 63 -1.91 9.45 -1.92
N ILE A 64 -2.99 9.46 -2.69
CA ILE A 64 -3.86 8.29 -2.89
C ILE A 64 -3.71 7.67 -4.27
N GLN A 65 -3.01 8.34 -5.20
CA GLN A 65 -2.80 7.82 -6.55
C GLN A 65 -1.50 8.34 -7.14
N VAL A 66 -0.79 7.46 -7.84
CA VAL A 66 0.33 7.81 -8.74
C VAL A 66 0.01 7.28 -10.13
N GLY A 67 0.01 8.18 -11.12
CA GLY A 67 -0.33 7.87 -12.51
C GLY A 67 -1.67 8.48 -12.94
N ASN A 68 -1.86 8.54 -14.25
CA ASN A 68 -3.14 8.85 -14.89
C ASN A 68 -3.65 7.57 -15.55
N PRO A 69 -4.82 7.03 -15.16
CA PRO A 69 -5.29 5.76 -15.67
C PRO A 69 -5.49 5.76 -17.19
N LYS A 70 -5.89 6.89 -17.78
CA LYS A 70 -6.07 6.95 -19.24
C LYS A 70 -4.76 6.81 -19.99
N ASP A 71 -3.70 7.45 -19.50
CA ASP A 71 -2.40 7.44 -20.17
C ASP A 71 -1.68 6.10 -19.91
N ASP A 72 -1.74 5.62 -18.66
CA ASP A 72 -1.15 4.35 -18.21
C ASP A 72 -1.77 3.15 -18.95
N HIS A 73 -3.10 3.10 -19.07
CA HIS A 73 -3.81 1.99 -19.73
C HIS A 73 -3.80 2.06 -21.25
N ALA A 74 -3.42 3.21 -21.84
CA ALA A 74 -3.29 3.35 -23.29
C ALA A 74 -2.00 2.70 -23.83
N CYS A 75 -1.07 2.32 -22.95
CA CYS A 75 0.19 1.70 -23.32
C CYS A 75 0.29 0.27 -22.73
N TRP A 76 0.82 -0.66 -23.52
CA TRP A 76 1.21 -1.98 -23.04
C TRP A 76 2.73 -2.09 -23.13
N GLU A 77 3.40 -1.83 -22.01
CA GLU A 77 4.86 -1.84 -21.93
C GLU A 77 5.32 -2.41 -20.60
N ARG A 78 6.64 -2.60 -20.46
CA ARG A 78 7.21 -2.95 -19.17
C ARG A 78 7.25 -1.70 -18.29
N PRO A 79 7.05 -1.82 -16.97
CA PRO A 79 7.07 -0.65 -16.08
C PRO A 79 8.42 0.09 -16.11
N GLU A 80 9.53 -0.58 -16.42
CA GLU A 80 10.85 0.02 -16.53
C GLU A 80 11.01 0.92 -17.77
N ASP A 81 10.13 0.77 -18.77
CA ASP A 81 10.19 1.47 -20.05
C ASP A 81 9.24 2.69 -20.12
N MET A 82 8.39 2.90 -19.09
CA MET A 82 7.42 4.00 -19.00
C MET A 82 8.05 5.38 -19.20
N LYS A 83 7.37 6.24 -19.98
CA LYS A 83 7.83 7.61 -20.32
C LYS A 83 6.78 8.68 -20.09
N GLU A 84 5.54 8.26 -19.91
CA GLU A 84 4.39 9.11 -19.64
C GLU A 84 4.56 9.82 -18.29
N LYS A 85 3.90 10.98 -18.17
CA LYS A 85 3.87 11.68 -16.89
C LYS A 85 3.03 10.88 -15.91
N ARG A 86 3.54 10.72 -14.69
CA ARG A 86 2.86 9.99 -13.62
C ARG A 86 2.43 10.97 -12.51
N PRO A 87 1.30 11.68 -12.69
CA PRO A 87 0.86 12.70 -11.75
C PRO A 87 0.50 12.11 -10.39
N LEU A 88 0.55 12.95 -9.36
CA LEU A 88 0.16 12.60 -7.99
C LEU A 88 -1.23 13.17 -7.69
N THR A 89 -2.10 12.35 -7.12
CA THR A 89 -3.39 12.79 -6.57
C THR A 89 -3.38 12.63 -5.06
N GLN A 90 -3.88 13.64 -4.35
CA GLN A 90 -3.92 13.65 -2.89
C GLN A 90 -5.31 14.01 -2.37
N VAL A 91 -5.58 13.56 -1.14
CA VAL A 91 -6.68 14.03 -0.31
C VAL A 91 -6.10 14.86 0.85
N ASN A 92 -6.86 15.86 1.28
CA ASN A 92 -6.50 16.77 2.36
C ASN A 92 -7.75 17.44 2.95
N THR A 93 -7.56 18.48 3.77
CA THR A 93 -8.67 19.21 4.41
C THR A 93 -9.62 19.92 3.44
N SER A 94 -9.21 20.16 2.19
CA SER A 94 -10.02 20.80 1.15
C SER A 94 -10.59 19.80 0.14
N THR A 95 -9.86 18.71 -0.13
CA THR A 95 -10.29 17.60 -1.00
C THR A 95 -10.38 16.34 -0.16
N LEU A 96 -11.55 16.06 0.39
CA LEU A 96 -11.75 14.98 1.36
C LEU A 96 -11.65 13.59 0.70
N GLY A 97 -11.36 12.57 1.51
CA GLY A 97 -11.32 11.17 1.08
C GLY A 97 -11.26 10.23 2.29
N THR A 98 -12.35 10.19 3.03
CA THR A 98 -12.45 9.45 4.31
C THR A 98 -12.17 7.97 4.14
N GLU A 99 -12.67 7.35 3.08
CA GLU A 99 -12.58 5.91 2.85
C GLU A 99 -11.13 5.46 2.68
N VAL A 100 -10.38 6.10 1.77
CA VAL A 100 -8.98 5.78 1.51
C VAL A 100 -8.07 6.16 2.69
N ALA A 101 -8.38 7.26 3.39
CA ALA A 101 -7.65 7.65 4.60
C ALA A 101 -7.86 6.64 5.73
N ALA A 102 -9.11 6.20 5.96
CA ALA A 102 -9.45 5.23 6.98
C ALA A 102 -8.85 3.85 6.69
N GLU A 103 -8.87 3.40 5.42
CA GLU A 103 -8.27 2.12 5.05
C GLU A 103 -6.74 2.16 5.14
N THR A 104 -6.12 3.28 4.78
CA THR A 104 -4.67 3.48 5.00
C THR A 104 -4.34 3.42 6.49
N ALA A 105 -5.16 4.05 7.34
CA ALA A 105 -4.99 3.97 8.79
C ALA A 105 -5.19 2.54 9.32
N ALA A 106 -6.16 1.78 8.81
CA ALA A 106 -6.38 0.39 9.18
C ALA A 106 -5.18 -0.50 8.82
N ALA A 107 -4.60 -0.31 7.63
CA ALA A 107 -3.39 -1.01 7.20
C ALA A 107 -2.21 -0.70 8.12
N LEU A 108 -1.94 0.57 8.40
CA LEU A 108 -0.82 0.99 9.26
C LEU A 108 -1.01 0.57 10.72
N ALA A 109 -2.23 0.61 11.25
CA ALA A 109 -2.55 0.11 12.59
C ALA A 109 -2.33 -1.41 12.67
N SER A 110 -2.79 -2.16 11.67
CA SER A 110 -2.57 -3.62 11.60
C SER A 110 -1.07 -3.94 11.50
N ALA A 111 -0.32 -3.15 10.74
CA ALA A 111 1.13 -3.28 10.63
C ALA A 111 1.81 -3.07 11.98
N SER A 112 1.38 -2.06 12.74
CA SER A 112 1.93 -1.80 14.07
C SER A 112 1.76 -2.99 15.03
N LEU A 113 0.68 -3.77 14.90
CA LEU A 113 0.45 -4.97 15.70
C LEU A 113 1.35 -6.13 15.27
N VAL A 114 1.47 -6.36 13.96
CA VAL A 114 2.27 -7.44 13.38
C VAL A 114 3.77 -7.23 13.64
N PHE A 115 4.28 -6.01 13.43
CA PHE A 115 5.71 -5.72 13.56
C PHE A 115 6.16 -5.40 14.99
N LYS A 116 5.23 -5.23 15.94
CA LYS A 116 5.51 -4.80 17.32
C LYS A 116 6.66 -5.51 18.02
N SER A 117 6.82 -6.82 17.81
CA SER A 117 7.83 -7.63 18.49
C SER A 117 9.14 -7.76 17.71
N SER A 118 9.16 -7.46 16.43
CA SER A 118 10.31 -7.67 15.54
C SER A 118 10.94 -6.37 15.01
N ASP A 119 10.18 -5.29 14.93
CA ASP A 119 10.60 -3.97 14.44
C ASP A 119 9.71 -2.88 15.08
N SER A 120 10.06 -2.49 16.31
CA SER A 120 9.21 -1.67 17.19
C SER A 120 9.49 -0.17 17.17
N ALA A 121 10.45 0.28 16.36
CA ALA A 121 11.00 1.65 16.39
C ALA A 121 10.17 2.65 15.58
#